data_AF-A0A183L0I2-F1
#
_entry.id   AF-A0A183L0I2-F1
#
_cell.length_a   1.000
_cell.length_b   1.000
_cell.length_c   1.000
_cell.angle_alpha   90.00
_cell.angle_beta   90.00
_cell.angle_gamma   90.00
#
_symmetry.space_group_name_H-M   'P 1'
#
loop_
_entity.id
_entity.type
_entity.pdbx_description
1 polymer ?
#
loop_
_entity_poly.entity_id
_entity_poly.type
_entity_poly.pdbx_seq_one_letter_code
_entity_poly.pdbx_strand_id
1 'polypeptide(L)'
;MKFNTCREARSVIEQIALSLAAAESALQFEHRDLHWHNVLVRPTRQWKLRYRVGGVSYAVFTEGIQVTIIDFTVSRLCHEGNIVYVDMSESPEIFECEGDYQFDIYRIMRKNNGNDWRPFHPSSNLYWLHYLMGKLLNETSYPRRDPDSQPVESELRALYDMILAGDYNSATQLVSSSFYFDACRIG
;
A
#
# COMPACT_ATOMS: atom_id res chain seq x y z
N MET A 1 -4.17 7.07 13.59
CA MET A 1 -4.60 5.71 13.97
C MET A 1 -3.93 5.32 15.27
N LYS A 2 -4.51 4.42 16.08
CA LYS A 2 -3.85 3.89 17.29
C LYS A 2 -3.67 2.40 17.10
N PHE A 3 -2.44 1.93 17.25
CA PHE A 3 -2.07 0.54 17.19
C PHE A 3 -1.50 0.11 18.54
N ASN A 4 -1.71 -1.14 18.91
CA ASN A 4 -1.26 -1.72 20.16
C ASN A 4 0.08 -2.46 19.99
N THR A 5 0.27 -3.14 18.86
CA THR A 5 1.42 -4.05 18.62
C THR A 5 1.98 -3.91 17.21
N CYS A 6 3.26 -4.27 17.01
CA CYS A 6 3.87 -4.33 15.67
C CYS A 6 3.19 -5.36 14.75
N ARG A 7 2.57 -6.42 15.31
CA ARG A 7 1.78 -7.38 14.52
C ARG A 7 0.58 -6.74 13.83
N GLU A 8 -0.10 -5.81 14.50
CA GLU A 8 -1.18 -5.04 13.86
C GLU A 8 -0.63 -4.22 12.68
N ALA A 9 0.53 -3.58 12.83
CA ALA A 9 1.17 -2.85 11.73
C ALA A 9 1.52 -3.77 10.55
N ARG A 10 2.07 -4.95 10.83
CA ARG A 10 2.32 -5.99 9.82
C ARG A 10 1.04 -6.36 9.08
N SER A 11 -0.04 -6.63 9.81
CA SER A 11 -1.34 -6.96 9.23
C SER A 11 -1.88 -5.82 8.36
N VAL A 12 -1.71 -4.55 8.77
CA VAL A 12 -2.09 -3.39 7.94
C VAL A 12 -1.35 -3.40 6.61
N ILE A 13 -0.01 -3.52 6.64
CA ILE A 13 0.81 -3.52 5.43
C ILE A 13 0.45 -4.68 4.50
N GLU A 14 0.27 -5.89 5.05
CA GLU A 14 -0.13 -7.06 4.27
C GLU A 14 -1.51 -6.87 3.62
N GLN A 15 -2.50 -6.39 4.38
CA GLN A 15 -3.85 -6.14 3.87
C GLN A 15 -3.85 -5.06 2.77
N ILE A 16 -3.07 -3.99 2.92
CA ILE A 16 -2.97 -2.92 1.92
C ILE A 16 -2.25 -3.43 0.67
N ALA A 17 -1.08 -4.04 0.81
CA ALA A 17 -0.30 -4.55 -0.31
C ALA A 17 -1.10 -5.56 -1.16
N LEU A 18 -1.80 -6.50 -0.50
CA LEU A 18 -2.64 -7.48 -1.20
C LEU A 18 -3.89 -6.86 -1.83
N SER A 19 -4.48 -5.83 -1.22
CA SER A 19 -5.61 -5.11 -1.81
C SER A 19 -5.19 -4.36 -3.07
N LEU A 20 -4.06 -3.65 -3.02
CA LEU A 20 -3.47 -2.96 -4.17
C LEU A 20 -3.10 -3.95 -5.28
N ALA A 21 -2.41 -5.05 -4.94
CA ALA A 21 -2.03 -6.08 -5.89
C ALA A 21 -3.25 -6.74 -6.57
N ALA A 22 -4.32 -7.01 -5.81
CA ALA A 22 -5.55 -7.55 -6.38
C ALA A 22 -6.21 -6.55 -7.34
N ALA A 23 -6.26 -5.26 -6.98
CA ALA A 23 -6.84 -4.21 -7.80
C ALA A 23 -5.99 -3.92 -9.05
N GLU A 24 -4.66 -3.90 -8.94
CA GLU A 24 -3.74 -3.83 -10.07
C GLU A 24 -3.98 -4.98 -11.06
N SER A 25 -4.02 -6.21 -10.54
CA SER A 25 -4.22 -7.40 -11.37
C SER A 25 -5.57 -7.44 -12.06
N ALA A 26 -6.62 -6.88 -11.46
CA ALA A 26 -7.98 -6.94 -12.00
C ALA A 26 -8.32 -5.73 -12.89
N LEU A 27 -7.80 -4.55 -12.56
CA LEU A 27 -8.26 -3.28 -13.09
C LEU A 27 -7.13 -2.34 -13.49
N GLN A 28 -5.87 -2.79 -13.49
CA GLN A 28 -4.72 -1.89 -13.64
C GLN A 28 -4.83 -0.65 -12.72
N PHE A 29 -5.24 -0.89 -11.49
CA PHE A 29 -5.58 0.18 -10.54
C PHE A 29 -4.34 0.91 -10.02
N GLU A 30 -4.45 2.24 -9.88
CA GLU A 30 -3.56 3.09 -9.11
C GLU A 30 -4.40 3.93 -8.16
N HIS A 31 -4.06 3.97 -6.87
CA HIS A 31 -4.80 4.80 -5.92
C HIS A 31 -4.51 6.29 -6.10
N ARG A 32 -3.23 6.62 -6.32
CA ARG A 32 -2.66 7.97 -6.51
C ARG A 32 -2.77 8.95 -5.36
N ASP A 33 -3.58 8.65 -4.34
CA ASP A 33 -3.65 9.45 -3.11
C ASP A 33 -3.84 8.60 -1.86
N LEU A 34 -2.99 7.60 -1.65
CA LEU A 34 -3.14 6.66 -0.53
C LEU A 34 -2.36 7.14 0.71
N HIS A 35 -2.62 8.37 1.13
CA HIS A 35 -2.11 8.88 2.39
C HIS A 35 -2.86 8.23 3.58
N TRP A 36 -2.33 8.38 4.80
CA TRP A 36 -2.84 7.67 5.97
C TRP A 36 -4.29 8.03 6.34
N HIS A 37 -4.84 9.19 5.95
CA HIS A 37 -6.27 9.48 6.16
C HIS A 37 -7.20 8.67 5.24
N ASN A 38 -6.67 8.09 4.15
CA ASN A 38 -7.40 7.25 3.20
C ASN A 38 -7.30 5.75 3.53
N VAL A 39 -6.81 5.44 4.73
CA VAL A 39 -6.72 4.09 5.29
C VAL A 39 -7.54 4.03 6.56
N LEU A 40 -8.67 3.34 6.51
CA LEU A 40 -9.50 3.09 7.68
C LEU A 40 -9.11 1.76 8.31
N VAL A 41 -8.91 1.77 9.64
CA VAL A 41 -8.65 0.56 10.43
C VAL A 41 -9.75 0.40 11.45
N ARG A 42 -10.44 -0.74 11.43
CA ARG A 42 -11.53 -1.05 12.36
C ARG A 42 -11.35 -2.44 12.99
N PRO A 43 -11.84 -2.65 14.23
CA PRO A 43 -11.85 -3.98 14.84
C PRO A 43 -12.66 -4.99 13.99
N THR A 44 -12.21 -6.24 13.97
CA THR A 44 -12.92 -7.35 13.32
C THR A 44 -12.85 -8.61 14.16
N ARG A 45 -13.89 -9.46 14.04
CA ARG A 45 -13.92 -10.81 14.62
C ARG A 45 -13.37 -11.87 13.66
N GLN A 46 -13.17 -11.53 12.39
CA GLN A 46 -12.54 -12.43 11.43
C GLN A 46 -11.07 -12.56 11.81
N TRP A 47 -10.58 -13.77 12.01
CA TRP A 47 -9.17 -14.02 12.34
C TRP A 47 -8.26 -14.04 11.11
N LYS A 48 -8.85 -14.27 9.91
CA LYS A 48 -8.14 -14.29 8.63
C LYS A 48 -8.97 -13.61 7.52
N LEU A 49 -8.31 -12.92 6.61
CA LEU A 49 -8.86 -12.41 5.35
C LEU A 49 -8.24 -13.16 4.17
N ARG A 50 -9.00 -13.35 3.09
CA ARG A 50 -8.52 -14.02 1.86
C ARG A 50 -8.50 -13.04 0.70
N TYR A 51 -7.45 -13.14 -0.10
CA TYR A 51 -7.22 -12.31 -1.29
C TYR A 51 -6.92 -13.20 -2.48
N ARG A 52 -7.15 -12.68 -3.68
CA ARG A 52 -6.76 -13.32 -4.93
C ARG A 52 -6.04 -12.32 -5.82
N VAL A 53 -4.80 -12.61 -6.18
CA VAL A 53 -3.92 -11.75 -6.98
C VAL A 53 -3.40 -12.57 -8.15
N GLY A 54 -3.69 -12.17 -9.38
CA GLY A 54 -3.21 -12.90 -10.57
C GLY A 54 -3.60 -14.38 -10.59
N GLY A 55 -4.76 -14.73 -10.02
CA GLY A 55 -5.21 -16.12 -9.89
C GLY A 55 -4.67 -16.87 -8.67
N VAL A 56 -3.61 -16.39 -8.02
CA VAL A 56 -3.00 -16.97 -6.81
C VAL A 56 -3.76 -16.53 -5.57
N SER A 57 -3.99 -17.45 -4.63
CA SER A 57 -4.71 -17.19 -3.39
C SER A 57 -3.74 -16.81 -2.27
N TYR A 58 -4.13 -15.83 -1.47
CA TYR A 58 -3.40 -15.39 -0.29
C TYR A 58 -4.35 -15.28 0.90
N ALA A 59 -3.81 -15.37 2.11
CA ALA A 59 -4.57 -15.11 3.31
C ALA A 59 -3.74 -14.51 4.44
N VAL A 60 -4.27 -13.47 5.06
CA VAL A 60 -3.60 -12.64 6.09
C VAL A 60 -4.31 -12.81 7.42
N PHE A 61 -3.54 -12.98 8.49
CA PHE A 61 -4.07 -12.89 9.85
C PHE A 61 -4.41 -11.44 10.17
N THR A 62 -5.63 -11.21 10.65
CA THR A 62 -6.13 -9.85 10.88
C THR A 62 -5.55 -9.17 12.10
N GLU A 63 -4.99 -9.93 13.04
CA GLU A 63 -4.61 -9.41 14.37
C GLU A 63 -5.78 -8.66 15.07
N GLY A 64 -7.03 -9.03 14.73
CA GLY A 64 -8.23 -8.36 15.24
C GLY A 64 -8.60 -7.05 14.53
N ILE A 65 -7.91 -6.67 13.45
CA ILE A 65 -8.18 -5.46 12.67
C ILE A 65 -8.46 -5.74 11.18
N GLN A 66 -9.30 -4.91 10.58
CA GLN A 66 -9.58 -4.92 9.14
C GLN A 66 -9.30 -3.54 8.57
N VAL A 67 -8.52 -3.53 7.49
CA VAL A 67 -8.21 -2.33 6.71
C VAL A 67 -9.25 -2.09 5.63
N THR A 68 -9.56 -0.83 5.35
CA THR A 68 -10.36 -0.42 4.20
C THR A 68 -9.70 0.80 3.56
N ILE A 69 -9.35 0.67 2.29
CA ILE A 69 -8.85 1.78 1.47
C ILE A 69 -10.05 2.56 0.95
N ILE A 70 -9.99 3.89 1.06
CA ILE A 70 -11.07 4.80 0.69
C ILE A 70 -10.55 5.98 -0.15
N ASP A 71 -11.48 6.80 -0.63
CA ASP A 71 -11.21 8.00 -1.41
C ASP A 71 -10.46 7.75 -2.72
N PHE A 72 -11.23 7.40 -3.74
CA PHE A 72 -10.73 7.13 -5.08
C PHE A 72 -10.78 8.37 -5.99
N THR A 73 -10.88 9.57 -5.41
CA THR A 73 -11.13 10.82 -6.15
C THR A 73 -10.11 11.02 -7.27
N VAL A 74 -8.83 10.72 -7.03
CA VAL A 74 -7.76 10.87 -8.03
C VAL A 74 -7.21 9.55 -8.56
N SER A 75 -7.89 8.44 -8.27
CA SER A 75 -7.44 7.12 -8.71
C SER A 75 -7.52 6.93 -10.22
N ARG A 76 -6.84 5.89 -10.72
CA ARG A 76 -6.89 5.45 -12.11
C ARG A 76 -7.20 3.96 -12.17
N LEU A 77 -8.06 3.56 -13.09
CA LEU A 77 -8.34 2.17 -13.39
C LEU A 77 -8.70 1.97 -14.87
N CYS A 78 -8.62 0.72 -15.32
CA CYS A 78 -9.04 0.26 -16.62
C CYS A 78 -9.98 -0.93 -16.44
N HIS A 79 -11.24 -0.80 -16.87
CA HIS A 79 -12.22 -1.88 -16.84
C HIS A 79 -12.75 -2.12 -18.25
N GLU A 80 -12.54 -3.33 -18.77
CA GLU A 80 -12.99 -3.72 -20.12
C GLU A 80 -12.49 -2.76 -21.22
N GLY A 81 -11.24 -2.29 -21.09
CA GLY A 81 -10.63 -1.33 -22.02
C GLY A 81 -10.99 0.14 -21.77
N ASN A 82 -11.95 0.43 -20.88
CA ASN A 82 -12.33 1.78 -20.51
C ASN A 82 -11.44 2.30 -19.39
N ILE A 83 -10.66 3.33 -19.67
CA ILE A 83 -9.79 3.99 -18.70
C ILE A 83 -10.56 5.10 -18.00
N VAL A 84 -10.66 5.00 -16.67
CA VAL A 84 -11.22 6.02 -15.79
C VAL A 84 -10.07 6.59 -14.96
N TYR A 85 -9.87 7.89 -15.00
CA TYR A 85 -8.82 8.59 -14.25
C TYR A 85 -9.18 10.05 -14.05
N VAL A 86 -8.54 10.70 -13.09
CA VAL A 86 -8.52 12.15 -12.97
C VAL A 86 -7.20 12.69 -13.49
N ASP A 87 -7.28 13.73 -14.30
CA ASP A 87 -6.13 14.46 -14.79
C ASP A 87 -5.72 15.52 -13.76
N MET A 88 -4.54 15.35 -13.18
CA MET A 88 -3.97 16.28 -12.20
C MET A 88 -2.95 17.25 -12.83
N SER A 89 -2.82 17.26 -14.16
CA SER A 89 -1.80 18.08 -14.86
C SER A 89 -1.97 19.58 -14.64
N GLU A 90 -3.19 20.04 -14.37
CA GLU A 90 -3.56 21.44 -14.13
C GLU A 90 -3.73 21.80 -12.64
N SER A 91 -3.30 20.94 -11.72
CA SER A 91 -3.37 21.20 -10.27
C SER A 91 -1.97 21.51 -9.69
N PRO A 92 -1.40 22.71 -9.89
CA PRO A 92 -0.04 23.01 -9.41
C PRO A 92 0.08 22.97 -7.88
N GLU A 93 -0.98 23.35 -7.16
CA GLU A 93 -1.03 23.50 -5.71
C GLU A 93 -0.66 22.21 -4.96
N ILE A 94 -1.07 21.04 -5.47
CA ILE A 94 -0.76 19.75 -4.84
C ILE A 94 0.74 19.40 -4.92
N PHE A 95 1.48 19.98 -5.88
CA PHE A 95 2.90 19.69 -6.09
C PHE A 95 3.83 20.68 -5.37
N GLU A 96 3.30 21.82 -4.93
CA GLU A 96 4.03 22.90 -4.26
C GLU A 96 4.03 22.78 -2.73
N CYS A 97 3.21 21.88 -2.17
CA CYS A 97 3.16 21.63 -0.74
C CYS A 97 4.44 20.94 -0.22
N GLU A 98 4.76 21.18 1.04
CA GLU A 98 5.95 20.64 1.74
C GLU A 98 5.62 20.24 3.19
N GLY A 99 6.56 19.58 3.86
CA GLY A 99 6.48 19.26 5.29
C GLY A 99 6.01 17.84 5.63
N ASP A 100 5.66 17.02 4.64
CA ASP A 100 5.31 15.61 4.81
C ASP A 100 5.72 14.80 3.56
N TYR A 101 6.13 13.55 3.76
CA TYR A 101 6.59 12.67 2.68
C TYR A 101 5.50 12.42 1.61
N GLN A 102 4.22 12.59 1.94
CA GLN A 102 3.14 12.51 0.94
C GLN A 102 3.33 13.49 -0.21
N PHE A 103 3.89 14.68 0.05
CA PHE A 103 4.09 15.69 -0.97
C PHE A 103 5.23 15.33 -1.92
N ASP A 104 6.25 14.61 -1.42
CA ASP A 104 7.27 14.02 -2.27
C ASP A 104 6.67 12.96 -3.21
N ILE A 105 5.71 12.16 -2.72
CA ILE A 105 5.05 11.14 -3.55
C ILE A 105 4.33 11.76 -4.76
N TYR A 106 3.59 12.87 -4.59
CA TYR A 106 2.97 13.56 -5.73
C TYR A 106 4.00 14.03 -6.75
N ARG A 107 5.13 14.60 -6.30
CA ARG A 107 6.23 15.03 -7.18
C ARG A 107 6.89 13.85 -7.90
N ILE A 108 7.13 12.74 -7.20
CA ILE A 108 7.69 11.51 -7.76
C ILE A 108 6.77 10.95 -8.84
N MET A 109 5.46 10.84 -8.57
CA MET A 109 4.48 10.36 -9.56
C MET A 109 4.46 11.25 -10.80
N ARG A 110 4.35 12.58 -10.61
CA ARG A 110 4.35 13.55 -11.72
C ARG A 110 5.61 13.48 -12.57
N LYS A 111 6.77 13.33 -11.93
CA LYS A 111 8.06 13.17 -12.64
C LYS A 111 8.08 11.88 -13.45
N ASN A 112 7.64 10.77 -12.86
CA ASN A 112 7.75 9.44 -13.46
C ASN A 112 6.76 9.19 -14.59
N ASN A 113 5.58 9.81 -14.54
CA ASN A 113 4.58 9.74 -15.61
C ASN A 113 4.71 10.88 -16.64
N GLY A 114 5.68 11.79 -16.48
CA GLY A 114 5.86 12.92 -17.39
C GLY A 114 4.67 13.90 -17.40
N ASN A 115 3.94 13.97 -16.29
CA ASN A 115 2.67 14.69 -16.15
C ASN A 115 1.52 14.17 -17.03
N ASP A 116 1.63 12.96 -17.60
CA ASP A 116 0.53 12.25 -18.26
C ASP A 116 -0.11 11.28 -17.27
N TRP A 117 -1.31 11.62 -16.80
CA TRP A 117 -2.02 10.85 -15.78
C TRP A 117 -2.88 9.73 -16.38
N ARG A 118 -2.93 9.56 -17.70
CA ARG A 118 -3.77 8.53 -18.33
C ARG A 118 -3.14 7.13 -18.34
N PRO A 119 -1.84 6.95 -18.66
CA PRO A 119 -1.20 5.64 -18.69
C PRO A 119 -1.17 4.96 -17.32
N PHE A 120 -0.98 3.64 -17.34
CA PHE A 120 -0.85 2.84 -16.12
C PHE A 120 0.59 2.87 -15.62
N HIS A 121 0.78 3.43 -14.42
CA HIS A 121 2.07 3.47 -13.72
C HIS A 121 1.97 2.82 -12.34
N PRO A 122 1.95 1.48 -12.23
CA PRO A 122 1.70 0.77 -10.97
C PRO A 122 2.72 1.05 -9.87
N SER A 123 3.90 1.57 -10.21
CA SER A 123 4.89 2.00 -9.22
C SER A 123 4.36 3.09 -8.29
N SER A 124 3.33 3.85 -8.69
CA SER A 124 2.64 4.80 -7.83
C SER A 124 2.08 4.15 -6.56
N ASN A 125 1.55 2.93 -6.65
CA ASN A 125 1.07 2.18 -5.49
C ASN A 125 2.22 1.78 -4.54
N LEU A 126 3.41 1.51 -5.08
CA LEU A 126 4.59 1.20 -4.26
C LEU A 126 5.08 2.43 -3.49
N TYR A 127 5.06 3.61 -4.12
CA TYR A 127 5.40 4.86 -3.43
C TYR A 127 4.49 5.14 -2.24
N TRP A 128 3.18 4.94 -2.43
CA TRP A 128 2.22 5.09 -1.34
C TRP A 128 2.33 4.00 -0.27
N LEU A 129 2.61 2.75 -0.65
CA LEU A 129 2.86 1.69 0.31
C LEU A 129 4.11 1.99 1.15
N HIS A 130 5.19 2.46 0.51
CA HIS A 130 6.41 2.91 1.19
C HIS A 130 6.12 4.08 2.15
N TYR A 131 5.33 5.06 1.71
CA TYR A 131 4.85 6.15 2.57
C TYR A 131 4.14 5.65 3.83
N LEU A 132 3.16 4.76 3.67
CA LEU A 132 2.40 4.20 4.79
C LEU A 132 3.27 3.37 5.73
N MET A 133 4.21 2.60 5.19
CA MET A 133 5.20 1.88 6.00
C MET A 133 6.05 2.85 6.82
N GLY A 134 6.49 3.97 6.23
CA GLY A 134 7.20 5.03 6.96
C GLY A 134 6.39 5.59 8.13
N LYS A 135 5.08 5.85 7.93
CA LYS A 135 4.17 6.29 9.00
C LYS A 135 4.05 5.26 10.13
N LEU A 136 3.96 3.97 9.80
CA LEU A 136 3.85 2.91 10.78
C LEU A 136 5.18 2.62 11.51
N LEU A 137 6.32 2.72 10.84
CA LEU A 137 7.63 2.39 11.40
C LEU A 137 8.26 3.54 12.19
N ASN A 138 8.01 4.79 11.79
CA ASN A 138 8.74 5.95 12.30
C ASN A 138 7.86 6.93 13.08
N GLU A 139 6.54 6.92 12.87
CA GLU A 139 5.61 7.90 13.46
C GLU A 139 4.52 7.27 14.34
N THR A 140 4.56 5.95 14.53
CA THR A 140 3.58 5.21 15.35
C THR A 140 4.26 4.58 16.56
N SER A 141 3.58 4.62 17.71
CA SER A 141 4.01 3.92 18.93
C SER A 141 3.14 2.70 19.21
N TYR A 142 3.76 1.63 19.70
CA TYR A 142 3.11 0.35 20.02
C TYR A 142 3.22 0.08 21.52
N PRO A 143 2.23 0.48 22.34
CA PRO A 143 2.35 0.49 23.79
C PRO A 143 2.28 -0.89 24.43
N ARG A 144 1.75 -1.92 23.75
CA ARG A 144 1.61 -3.26 24.32
C ARG A 144 2.92 -4.02 24.14
N ARG A 145 3.46 -4.54 25.25
CA ARG A 145 4.60 -5.46 25.21
C ARG A 145 4.24 -6.70 24.39
N ASP A 146 5.13 -7.03 23.47
CA ASP A 146 4.98 -8.13 22.55
C ASP A 146 6.35 -8.78 22.33
N PRO A 147 6.54 -10.08 22.67
CA PRO A 147 7.83 -10.76 22.44
C PRO A 147 8.24 -10.77 20.96
N ASP A 148 7.27 -10.73 20.04
CA ASP A 148 7.54 -10.74 18.60
C ASP A 148 7.76 -9.34 18.02
N SER A 149 7.72 -8.29 18.85
CA SER A 149 7.83 -6.90 18.39
C SER A 149 9.10 -6.65 17.58
N GLN A 150 10.25 -7.14 18.07
CA GLN A 150 11.57 -6.91 17.45
C GLN A 150 11.74 -7.66 16.12
N PRO A 151 11.43 -8.98 16.03
CA PRO A 151 11.41 -9.67 14.74
C PRO A 151 10.48 -9.02 13.71
N VAL A 152 9.24 -8.70 14.10
CA VAL A 152 8.25 -8.11 13.18
C VAL A 152 8.69 -6.73 12.70
N GLU A 153 9.24 -5.89 13.59
CA GLU A 153 9.76 -4.58 13.17
C GLU A 153 10.95 -4.75 12.21
N SER A 154 11.84 -5.72 12.45
CA SER A 154 12.99 -6.00 11.59
C SER A 154 12.56 -6.46 10.18
N GLU A 155 11.56 -7.34 10.10
CA GLU A 155 10.96 -7.77 8.82
C GLU A 155 10.34 -6.60 8.06
N LEU A 156 9.58 -5.74 8.76
CA LEU A 156 8.96 -4.56 8.16
C LEU A 156 10.00 -3.54 7.69
N ARG A 157 11.08 -3.32 8.44
CA ARG A 157 12.19 -2.45 8.03
C ARG A 157 12.92 -3.01 6.80
N ALA A 158 13.19 -4.31 6.76
CA ALA A 158 13.79 -4.95 5.59
C ALA A 158 12.89 -4.81 4.34
N LEU A 159 11.56 -4.98 4.49
CA LEU A 159 10.62 -4.74 3.40
C LEU A 159 10.60 -3.27 2.98
N TYR A 160 10.61 -2.33 3.93
CA TYR A 160 10.63 -0.89 3.68
C TYR A 160 11.85 -0.47 2.86
N ASP A 161 13.05 -0.96 3.23
CA ASP A 161 14.29 -0.65 2.51
C ASP A 161 14.28 -1.25 1.09
N MET A 162 13.65 -2.41 0.90
CA MET A 162 13.63 -3.14 -0.38
C MET A 162 12.54 -2.67 -1.35
N ILE A 163 11.45 -2.04 -0.88
CA ILE A 163 10.28 -1.78 -1.75
C ILE A 163 10.59 -0.81 -2.90
N LEU A 164 11.44 0.21 -2.65
CA LEU A 164 11.86 1.18 -3.67
C LEU A 164 13.30 0.98 -4.15
N ALA A 165 14.14 0.27 -3.40
CA ALA A 165 15.50 -0.06 -3.82
C ALA A 165 15.58 -1.35 -4.66
N GLY A 166 14.60 -2.25 -4.52
CA GLY A 166 14.49 -3.46 -5.32
C GLY A 166 13.88 -3.21 -6.70
N ASP A 167 14.01 -4.21 -7.57
CA ASP A 167 13.45 -4.21 -8.93
C ASP A 167 11.93 -4.50 -8.96
N TYR A 168 11.17 -3.89 -8.04
CA TYR A 168 9.71 -3.97 -8.01
C TYR A 168 9.08 -2.79 -8.74
N ASN A 169 8.19 -3.09 -9.69
CA ASN A 169 7.49 -2.09 -10.48
C ASN A 169 5.98 -1.99 -10.16
N SER A 170 5.45 -2.90 -9.32
CA SER A 170 4.04 -2.95 -8.94
C SER A 170 3.81 -3.67 -7.62
N ALA A 171 2.68 -3.42 -6.95
CA ALA A 171 2.29 -4.18 -5.75
C ALA A 171 2.08 -5.66 -6.08
N THR A 172 1.60 -5.97 -7.28
CA THR A 172 1.45 -7.33 -7.80
C THR A 172 2.80 -8.05 -7.90
N GLN A 173 3.83 -7.38 -8.42
CA GLN A 173 5.19 -7.95 -8.49
C GLN A 173 5.78 -8.12 -7.09
N LEU A 174 5.59 -7.12 -6.21
CA LEU A 174 6.03 -7.18 -4.81
C LEU A 174 5.46 -8.40 -4.08
N VAL A 175 4.13 -8.56 -4.11
CA VAL A 175 3.44 -9.67 -3.44
C VAL A 175 3.80 -11.03 -4.02
N SER A 176 4.03 -11.12 -5.33
CA SER A 176 4.35 -12.39 -5.99
C SER A 176 5.81 -12.81 -5.84
N SER A 177 6.74 -11.87 -5.77
CA SER A 177 8.17 -12.14 -5.87
C SER A 177 8.96 -11.95 -4.57
N SER A 178 8.41 -11.20 -3.60
CA SER A 178 9.07 -11.00 -2.31
C SER A 178 8.85 -12.17 -1.36
N PHE A 179 9.94 -12.67 -0.77
CA PHE A 179 9.90 -13.69 0.29
C PHE A 179 9.05 -13.27 1.49
N TYR A 180 8.89 -11.97 1.72
CA TYR A 180 8.03 -11.43 2.78
C TYR A 180 6.58 -11.96 2.67
N PHE A 181 6.06 -12.09 1.45
CA PHE A 181 4.66 -12.48 1.22
C PHE A 181 4.46 -14.00 1.06
N ASP A 182 5.52 -14.82 1.11
CA ASP A 182 5.39 -16.27 0.96
C ASP A 182 4.54 -16.89 2.07
N ALA A 183 4.65 -16.39 3.31
CA ALA A 183 3.82 -16.84 4.43
C ALA A 183 2.32 -16.53 4.24
N CYS A 184 1.99 -15.55 3.39
CA CYS A 184 0.60 -15.21 3.07
C CYS A 184 0.02 -16.13 1.97
N ARG A 185 0.85 -16.77 1.14
CA ARG A 185 0.37 -17.57 0.00
C ARG A 185 -0.32 -18.84 0.48
N ILE A 186 -1.46 -19.17 -0.11
CA ILE A 186 -2.19 -20.41 0.17
C ILE A 186 -2.46 -21.18 -1.14
N GLY A 187 -2.19 -22.48 -1.10
CA GLY A 187 -2.46 -23.43 -2.19
C GLY A 187 -3.91 -23.86 -2.26
#